data_AF-A0A166CNS3-F1
#
_entry.id   AF-A0A166CNS3-F1
#
_cell.length_a   1.000
_cell.length_b   1.000
_cell.length_c   1.000
_cell.angle_alpha   90.00
_cell.angle_beta   90.00
_cell.angle_gamma   90.00
#
_symmetry.space_group_name_H-M   'P 1'
#
loop_
_entity.id
_entity.type
_entity.pdbx_description
1 polymer ?
#
loop_
_entity_poly.entity_id
_entity_poly.type
_entity_poly.pdbx_seq_one_letter_code
_entity_poly.pdbx_strand_id
1 'polypeptide(L)'
;MSSSPELLDAPPPSPSSGVTSLSSSQSSLPSSWSMLPPFQSSSPPTMAASRRKESFGIVNLAPLPHPTDPPTTGLTTFCPTLIVPSGELFKTSFLDHLLDQRGNRLPLIWTMSPYSCSKVDIETVMKFRQNFTTEAQGVVIRFIARDERSILFQLNIVGWNTGYGWRAPNADSRLVSFAVVPLERCAERYTAPERFAYFTSPAPLLDYAYYIAKRVHTDKTNGIGLPNDPVTTAMHESFLMLPDLGYFHLEQGTGAALTEEDHRNVVRSEIGPAPPDFNPHATRPPYLVRYADFDLGLALQASIVPGIGFSQPVYFSGQGTASSAG
;
A
#
# COMPACT_ATOMS: atom_id res chain seq x y z
N MET A 1 -41.54 21.37 61.71
CA MET A 1 -41.85 19.95 61.49
C MET A 1 -41.33 19.60 60.10
N SER A 2 -40.30 18.80 59.86
CA SER A 2 -39.42 18.03 60.72
C SER A 2 -38.06 18.01 60.01
N SER A 3 -37.03 18.49 60.70
CA SER A 3 -35.62 18.37 60.29
C SER A 3 -35.04 17.11 60.94
N SER A 4 -34.04 16.49 60.27
CA SER A 4 -33.01 15.52 60.77
C SER A 4 -32.86 14.30 59.84
N PRO A 5 -31.68 13.64 59.80
CA PRO A 5 -30.34 14.20 59.93
C PRO A 5 -29.33 13.65 58.88
N GLU A 6 -28.25 14.41 58.70
CA GLU A 6 -26.98 13.97 58.10
C GLU A 6 -26.35 12.82 58.89
N LEU A 7 -25.73 11.89 58.17
CA LEU A 7 -24.92 10.79 58.71
C LEU A 7 -23.50 10.95 58.16
N LEU A 8 -22.58 11.27 59.07
CA LEU A 8 -21.12 11.25 58.93
C LEU A 8 -20.57 9.89 59.41
N ASP A 9 -19.30 9.62 59.09
CA ASP A 9 -18.41 8.47 59.41
C ASP A 9 -18.30 7.41 58.30
N ALA A 10 -17.13 6.92 57.89
CA ALA A 10 -15.72 7.13 58.25
C ALA A 10 -14.83 6.54 57.12
N PRO A 11 -13.54 6.90 56.99
CA PRO A 11 -12.65 6.34 55.96
C PRO A 11 -11.98 5.02 56.41
N PRO A 12 -11.71 4.07 55.50
CA PRO A 12 -10.87 2.92 55.79
C PRO A 12 -9.36 3.23 55.64
N PRO A 13 -8.49 2.49 56.34
CA PRO A 13 -7.10 2.85 56.62
C PRO A 13 -6.10 2.46 55.52
N SER A 14 -5.01 3.23 55.46
CA SER A 14 -3.76 2.88 54.77
C SER A 14 -3.01 1.76 55.51
N PRO A 15 -2.49 0.75 54.80
CA PRO A 15 -1.34 -0.01 55.27
C PRO A 15 -0.04 0.54 54.68
N SER A 16 0.81 0.93 55.62
CA SER A 16 2.21 1.27 55.52
C SER A 16 3.10 0.09 55.08
N SER A 17 4.11 0.43 54.28
CA SER A 17 5.51 -0.01 54.42
C SER A 17 5.83 -1.51 54.37
N GLY A 18 6.35 -1.95 53.22
CA GLY A 18 7.17 -3.14 53.07
C GLY A 18 8.40 -2.82 52.22
N VAL A 19 9.47 -2.40 52.88
CA VAL A 19 10.82 -2.24 52.31
C VAL A 19 11.40 -3.63 52.06
N THR A 20 11.89 -3.89 50.83
CA THR A 20 13.02 -4.79 50.62
C THR A 20 13.82 -4.33 49.41
N SER A 21 15.06 -3.98 49.71
CA SER A 21 16.16 -3.66 48.81
C SER A 21 16.87 -4.93 48.37
N LEU A 22 17.83 -4.74 47.44
CA LEU A 22 18.84 -5.69 46.92
C LEU A 22 18.32 -6.53 45.74
N SER A 23 19.05 -6.75 44.66
CA SER A 23 20.42 -6.44 44.28
C SER A 23 20.56 -6.81 42.80
N SER A 24 21.09 -5.87 42.03
CA SER A 24 22.23 -6.05 41.12
C SER A 24 22.46 -7.45 40.52
N SER A 25 22.40 -7.54 39.19
CA SER A 25 23.29 -8.41 38.40
C SER A 25 23.39 -7.87 36.98
N GLN A 26 24.43 -7.06 36.78
CA GLN A 26 25.06 -6.86 35.49
C GLN A 26 25.65 -8.20 35.06
N SER A 27 25.26 -8.71 33.89
CA SER A 27 26.01 -9.76 33.20
C SER A 27 26.47 -9.21 31.86
N SER A 28 27.63 -8.57 31.91
CA SER A 28 28.52 -8.35 30.77
C SER A 28 29.18 -9.67 30.40
N LEU A 29 29.04 -10.11 29.14
CA LEU A 29 29.87 -11.15 28.53
C LEU A 29 29.89 -10.96 27.00
N PRO A 30 30.90 -11.50 26.29
CA PRO A 30 31.84 -10.64 25.58
C PRO A 30 31.75 -10.77 24.06
N SER A 31 32.18 -9.69 23.42
CA SER A 31 32.67 -9.65 22.05
C SER A 31 33.80 -10.66 21.84
N SER A 32 33.53 -11.71 21.08
CA SER A 32 34.56 -12.57 20.50
C SER A 32 34.48 -12.50 18.99
N TRP A 33 35.49 -11.84 18.42
CA TRP A 33 35.81 -11.89 17.01
C TRP A 33 36.19 -13.31 16.62
N SER A 34 35.36 -13.97 15.82
CA SER A 34 35.73 -15.19 15.14
C SER A 34 36.42 -14.83 13.83
N MET A 35 37.70 -15.19 13.77
CA MET A 35 38.58 -15.12 12.62
C MET A 35 37.97 -15.83 11.40
N LEU A 36 37.96 -15.13 10.27
CA LEU A 36 37.74 -15.68 8.94
C LEU A 36 38.91 -16.62 8.57
N PRO A 37 38.66 -17.87 8.14
CA PRO A 37 39.69 -18.66 7.50
C PRO A 37 39.97 -18.14 6.08
N PRO A 38 41.21 -18.25 5.58
CA PRO A 38 41.60 -17.75 4.27
C PRO A 38 40.96 -18.58 3.14
N PHE A 39 40.44 -17.88 2.15
CA PHE A 39 40.02 -18.41 0.86
C PHE A 39 41.21 -19.11 0.18
N GLN A 40 41.17 -20.44 0.10
CA GLN A 40 42.01 -21.19 -0.83
C GLN A 40 41.31 -21.27 -2.18
N SER A 41 41.93 -20.61 -3.17
CA SER A 41 41.60 -20.77 -4.58
C SER A 41 41.89 -22.21 -5.01
N SER A 42 40.86 -22.92 -5.44
CA SER A 42 41.02 -24.12 -6.27
C SER A 42 40.23 -23.93 -7.55
N SER A 43 40.97 -23.84 -8.65
CA SER A 43 40.47 -23.90 -10.02
C SER A 43 39.87 -25.28 -10.29
N PRO A 44 38.71 -25.38 -10.97
CA PRO A 44 38.22 -26.67 -11.43
C PRO A 44 38.94 -27.11 -12.71
N PRO A 45 39.23 -28.41 -12.88
CA PRO A 45 39.80 -28.94 -14.10
C PRO A 45 38.72 -29.09 -15.17
N THR A 46 39.07 -28.67 -16.38
CA THR A 46 38.40 -29.01 -17.62
C THR A 46 38.48 -30.52 -17.85
N MET A 47 37.35 -31.23 -17.84
CA MET A 47 37.20 -32.49 -18.58
C MET A 47 35.82 -32.59 -19.20
N ALA A 48 35.85 -32.76 -20.52
CA ALA A 48 34.72 -33.09 -21.36
C ALA A 48 34.21 -34.50 -21.03
N ALA A 49 32.91 -34.64 -20.80
CA ALA A 49 32.24 -35.92 -20.83
C ALA A 49 30.86 -35.79 -21.50
N SER A 50 30.78 -36.49 -22.62
CA SER A 50 29.65 -36.76 -23.50
C SER A 50 28.50 -37.53 -22.81
N ARG A 51 27.29 -37.41 -23.40
CA ARG A 51 26.06 -38.22 -23.24
C ARG A 51 25.21 -37.91 -21.98
N ARG A 52 23.88 -37.77 -22.02
CA ARG A 52 22.82 -38.31 -22.89
C ARG A 52 21.64 -37.32 -22.94
N LYS A 53 20.99 -37.20 -24.09
CA LYS A 53 19.68 -36.54 -24.23
C LYS A 53 18.61 -37.39 -23.55
N GLU A 54 18.05 -36.90 -22.45
CA GLU A 54 16.72 -37.29 -21.98
C GLU A 54 15.75 -36.18 -22.36
N SER A 55 14.83 -36.50 -23.27
CA SER A 55 13.76 -35.61 -23.71
C SER A 55 12.69 -35.54 -22.63
N PHE A 56 12.84 -34.61 -21.70
CA PHE A 56 11.71 -34.13 -20.92
C PHE A 56 10.87 -33.22 -21.82
N GLY A 57 9.57 -33.52 -21.91
CA GLY A 57 8.59 -32.72 -22.66
C GLY A 57 8.55 -31.31 -22.10
N ILE A 58 9.26 -30.41 -22.78
CA ILE A 58 9.24 -28.98 -22.51
C ILE A 58 7.87 -28.48 -22.96
N VAL A 59 7.05 -28.07 -21.99
CA VAL A 59 5.93 -27.17 -22.22
C VAL A 59 6.50 -25.96 -22.96
N ASN A 60 5.98 -25.70 -24.15
CA ASN A 60 6.40 -24.61 -25.04
C ASN A 60 6.01 -23.27 -24.39
N LEU A 61 6.75 -22.86 -23.36
CA LEU A 61 6.68 -21.52 -22.80
C LEU A 61 7.32 -20.59 -23.80
N ALA A 62 6.60 -19.52 -24.17
CA ALA A 62 7.12 -18.49 -25.03
C ALA A 62 8.45 -17.96 -24.43
N PRO A 63 9.51 -17.81 -25.24
CA PRO A 63 10.79 -17.33 -24.75
C PRO A 63 10.63 -15.95 -24.11
N LEU A 64 11.25 -15.76 -22.94
CA LEU A 64 11.38 -14.46 -22.29
C LEU A 64 12.03 -13.49 -23.29
N PRO A 65 11.49 -12.26 -23.45
CA PRO A 65 12.02 -11.30 -24.42
C PRO A 65 13.48 -10.99 -24.12
N HIS A 66 14.31 -11.02 -25.17
CA HIS A 66 15.74 -10.81 -25.10
C HIS A 66 16.02 -9.29 -24.95
N PRO A 67 17.08 -8.86 -24.24
CA PRO A 67 17.42 -7.43 -24.07
C PRO A 67 17.66 -6.64 -25.37
N THR A 68 17.72 -7.33 -26.51
CA THR A 68 17.96 -6.79 -27.86
C THR A 68 16.71 -6.79 -28.73
N ASP A 69 15.57 -7.27 -28.24
CA ASP A 69 14.33 -7.23 -29.00
C ASP A 69 13.85 -5.77 -29.15
N PRO A 70 13.53 -5.32 -30.38
CA PRO A 70 13.00 -3.98 -30.57
C PRO A 70 11.68 -3.84 -29.78
N PRO A 71 11.44 -2.70 -29.11
CA PRO A 71 10.23 -2.51 -28.33
C PRO A 71 9.02 -2.69 -29.24
N THR A 72 8.21 -3.71 -28.95
CA THR A 72 6.93 -3.95 -29.62
C THR A 72 6.16 -2.64 -29.63
N THR A 73 5.86 -2.14 -30.83
CA THR A 73 5.25 -0.82 -31.06
C THR A 73 3.78 -0.83 -30.67
N GLY A 74 3.56 -0.86 -29.36
CA GLY A 74 2.34 -0.51 -28.67
C GLY A 74 2.78 0.26 -27.44
N LEU A 75 3.17 1.53 -27.64
CA LEU A 75 3.50 2.44 -26.54
C LEU A 75 2.22 2.69 -25.75
N THR A 76 1.86 1.76 -24.87
CA THR A 76 0.92 2.00 -23.79
C THR A 76 1.56 3.10 -22.95
N THR A 77 1.08 4.32 -23.13
CA THR A 77 1.64 5.48 -22.45
C THR A 77 1.24 5.36 -20.98
N PHE A 78 2.24 5.33 -20.09
CA PHE A 78 2.00 5.32 -18.65
C PHE A 78 1.21 6.56 -18.25
N CYS A 79 0.00 6.36 -17.70
CA CYS A 79 -0.93 7.35 -17.16
C CYS A 79 -0.49 8.81 -17.38
N PRO A 80 -0.78 9.40 -18.57
CA PRO A 80 -0.25 10.71 -18.94
C PRO A 80 -0.82 11.84 -18.08
N THR A 81 -1.94 11.59 -17.43
CA THR A 81 -2.67 12.52 -16.56
C THR A 81 -2.23 12.35 -15.11
N LEU A 82 -2.33 13.44 -14.34
CA LEU A 82 -2.11 13.41 -12.89
C LEU A 82 -3.20 12.60 -12.17
N ILE A 83 -4.43 12.64 -12.67
CA ILE A 83 -5.54 11.80 -12.22
C ILE A 83 -5.46 10.43 -12.88
N VAL A 84 -5.48 9.38 -12.07
CA VAL A 84 -5.59 8.00 -12.59
C VAL A 84 -7.00 7.80 -13.14
N PRO A 85 -7.14 7.15 -14.31
CA PRO A 85 -8.44 6.80 -14.85
C PRO A 85 -9.12 5.74 -13.98
N SER A 86 -10.40 5.49 -14.22
CA SER A 86 -11.19 4.39 -13.62
C SER A 86 -11.43 3.26 -14.63
N GLY A 87 -11.91 2.12 -14.16
CA GLY A 87 -12.27 0.97 -15.00
C GLY A 87 -11.06 0.31 -15.67
N GLU A 88 -11.25 -0.26 -16.85
CA GLU A 88 -10.18 -1.01 -17.54
C GLU A 88 -8.96 -0.15 -17.88
N LEU A 89 -9.13 1.17 -18.03
CA LEU A 89 -8.01 2.10 -18.20
C LEU A 89 -7.17 2.20 -16.92
N PHE A 90 -7.79 2.21 -15.72
CA PHE A 90 -7.05 2.17 -14.46
C PHE A 90 -6.09 0.98 -14.42
N LYS A 91 -6.58 -0.19 -14.85
CA LYS A 91 -5.77 -1.39 -14.94
C LYS A 91 -4.66 -1.26 -15.99
N THR A 92 -5.05 -1.01 -17.24
CA THR A 92 -4.15 -1.15 -18.40
C THR A 92 -3.16 0.01 -18.56
N SER A 93 -3.55 1.26 -18.26
CA SER A 93 -2.67 2.43 -18.40
C SER A 93 -1.93 2.80 -17.11
N PHE A 94 -2.29 2.21 -15.97
CA PHE A 94 -1.70 2.52 -14.67
C PHE A 94 -1.21 1.27 -13.92
N LEU A 95 -2.09 0.41 -13.41
CA LEU A 95 -1.67 -0.71 -12.56
C LEU A 95 -0.73 -1.72 -13.25
N ASP A 96 -0.96 -2.03 -14.54
CA ASP A 96 -0.14 -2.96 -15.32
C ASP A 96 1.31 -2.46 -15.52
N HIS A 97 1.58 -1.18 -15.25
CA HIS A 97 2.92 -0.59 -15.29
C HIS A 97 3.58 -0.49 -13.91
N LEU A 98 2.81 -0.71 -12.84
CA LEU A 98 3.26 -0.59 -11.44
C LEU A 98 3.44 -1.97 -10.82
N LEU A 99 4.32 -2.78 -11.41
CA LEU A 99 4.50 -4.17 -11.00
C LEU A 99 5.51 -4.31 -9.86
N ASP A 100 5.30 -5.29 -8.99
CA ASP A 100 6.29 -5.70 -8.00
C ASP A 100 7.42 -6.55 -8.62
N GLN A 101 8.33 -7.03 -7.76
CA GLN A 101 9.45 -7.86 -8.18
C GLN A 101 9.04 -9.23 -8.77
N ARG A 102 7.79 -9.65 -8.55
CA ARG A 102 7.20 -10.88 -9.09
C ARG A 102 6.34 -10.64 -10.33
N GLY A 103 6.25 -9.39 -10.81
CA GLY A 103 5.41 -9.03 -11.94
C GLY A 103 3.92 -8.88 -11.57
N ASN A 104 3.58 -8.79 -10.29
CA ASN A 104 2.21 -8.59 -9.83
C ASN A 104 1.89 -7.10 -9.68
N ARG A 105 0.64 -6.73 -9.93
CA ARG A 105 0.11 -5.39 -9.59
C ARG A 105 0.16 -5.12 -8.08
N LEU A 106 -0.17 -3.89 -7.68
CA LEU A 106 -0.30 -3.55 -6.27
C LEU A 106 -1.27 -4.52 -5.55
N PRO A 107 -0.89 -5.07 -4.39
CA PRO A 107 -1.80 -5.87 -3.60
C PRO A 107 -2.91 -5.02 -3.01
N LEU A 108 -4.10 -5.61 -2.89
CA LEU A 108 -5.25 -5.00 -2.21
C LEU A 108 -5.03 -4.96 -0.69
N ILE A 109 -4.42 -6.02 -0.15
CA ILE A 109 -4.15 -6.20 1.27
C ILE A 109 -2.65 -6.11 1.49
N TRP A 110 -2.25 -5.21 2.39
CA TRP A 110 -0.86 -4.96 2.73
C TRP A 110 -0.52 -5.52 4.11
N THR A 111 0.71 -5.98 4.27
CA THR A 111 1.23 -6.35 5.59
C THR A 111 2.19 -5.26 6.06
N MET A 112 2.02 -4.83 7.32
CA MET A 112 2.95 -3.88 7.92
C MET A 112 4.34 -4.48 8.06
N SER A 113 5.35 -3.71 7.67
CA SER A 113 6.74 -4.08 7.78
C SER A 113 7.16 -4.22 9.24
N PRO A 114 8.00 -5.21 9.59
CA PRO A 114 8.56 -5.31 10.94
C PRO A 114 9.46 -4.12 11.32
N TYR A 115 9.90 -3.33 10.33
CA TYR A 115 10.72 -2.13 10.56
C TYR A 115 9.90 -0.88 10.92
N SER A 116 8.57 -0.94 10.81
CA SER A 116 7.72 0.16 11.25
C SER A 116 7.49 0.05 12.76
N CYS A 117 7.89 1.09 13.48
CA CYS A 117 7.85 1.15 14.94
C CYS A 117 6.71 2.04 15.48
N SER A 118 6.28 3.03 14.71
CA SER A 118 5.24 3.98 15.09
C SER A 118 3.88 3.31 15.25
N LYS A 119 3.04 3.91 16.10
CA LYS A 119 1.70 3.42 16.39
C LYS A 119 0.73 3.78 15.25
N VAL A 120 -0.12 2.82 14.89
CA VAL A 120 -1.18 2.97 13.89
C VAL A 120 -2.52 3.19 14.57
N ASP A 121 -3.23 4.20 14.11
CA ASP A 121 -4.60 4.52 14.46
C ASP A 121 -5.39 5.05 13.26
N ILE A 122 -6.69 5.33 13.43
CA ILE A 122 -7.48 6.11 12.45
C ILE A 122 -6.76 7.42 12.17
N GLU A 123 -6.83 7.87 10.92
CA GLU A 123 -6.11 9.01 10.35
C GLU A 123 -4.59 8.81 10.21
N THR A 124 -4.03 7.67 10.63
CA THR A 124 -2.60 7.42 10.40
C THR A 124 -2.32 7.31 8.90
N VAL A 125 -1.33 8.07 8.43
CA VAL A 125 -0.84 7.99 7.05
C VAL A 125 0.15 6.82 6.94
N MET A 126 -0.15 5.90 6.02
CA MET A 126 0.68 4.75 5.69
C MET A 126 1.25 4.90 4.26
N LYS A 127 2.50 4.49 4.10
CA LYS A 127 3.20 4.38 2.82
C LYS A 127 3.30 2.91 2.43
N PHE A 128 2.88 2.60 1.21
CA PHE A 128 2.89 1.25 0.66
C PHE A 128 3.91 1.19 -0.46
N ARG A 129 5.10 0.67 -0.14
CA ARG A 129 6.20 0.58 -1.09
C ARG A 129 6.05 -0.73 -1.88
N GLN A 130 5.70 -0.61 -3.16
CA GLN A 130 5.59 -1.75 -4.08
C GLN A 130 6.97 -2.15 -4.61
N ASN A 131 7.76 -1.16 -5.04
CA ASN A 131 9.10 -1.32 -5.58
C ASN A 131 9.92 -0.03 -5.33
N PHE A 132 11.12 0.08 -5.90
CA PHE A 132 12.00 1.23 -5.68
C PHE A 132 11.56 2.52 -6.39
N THR A 133 10.64 2.43 -7.36
CA THR A 133 10.10 3.57 -8.11
C THR A 133 8.65 3.89 -7.76
N THR A 134 7.98 3.04 -6.99
CA THR A 134 6.53 3.12 -6.79
C THR A 134 6.16 2.98 -5.32
N GLU A 135 5.48 3.99 -4.82
CA GLU A 135 4.95 4.08 -3.47
C GLU A 135 3.53 4.63 -3.50
N ALA A 136 2.57 3.87 -3.00
CA ALA A 136 1.23 4.37 -2.75
C ALA A 136 1.15 5.00 -1.36
N GLN A 137 0.26 5.96 -1.17
CA GLN A 137 -0.04 6.55 0.12
C GLN A 137 -1.50 6.32 0.46
N GLY A 138 -1.78 5.95 1.70
CA GLY A 138 -3.14 5.82 2.18
C GLY A 138 -3.31 6.28 3.61
N VAL A 139 -4.54 6.61 3.97
CA VAL A 139 -4.91 7.05 5.30
C VAL A 139 -5.84 6.01 5.91
N VAL A 140 -5.56 5.59 7.14
CA VAL A 140 -6.45 4.68 7.88
C VAL A 140 -7.79 5.37 8.11
N ILE A 141 -8.88 4.78 7.63
CA ILE A 141 -10.22 5.36 7.76
C ILE A 141 -11.15 4.54 8.65
N ARG A 142 -10.92 3.23 8.77
CA ARG A 142 -11.86 2.34 9.46
C ARG A 142 -11.13 1.14 10.05
N PHE A 143 -11.47 0.83 11.31
CA PHE A 143 -11.16 -0.45 11.96
C PHE A 143 -12.17 -1.50 11.48
N ILE A 144 -11.69 -2.69 11.07
CA ILE A 144 -12.56 -3.78 10.58
C ILE A 144 -12.66 -4.91 11.60
N ALA A 145 -11.52 -5.51 11.96
CA ALA A 145 -11.47 -6.67 12.81
C ALA A 145 -10.11 -6.76 13.51
N ARG A 146 -10.08 -7.45 14.66
CA ARG A 146 -8.89 -7.68 15.49
C ARG A 146 -8.85 -9.16 15.86
N ASP A 147 -7.73 -9.83 15.67
CA ASP A 147 -7.47 -11.12 16.32
C ASP A 147 -6.51 -10.93 17.52
N GLU A 148 -5.93 -12.01 18.02
CA GLU A 148 -5.00 -11.94 19.15
C GLU A 148 -3.68 -11.25 18.82
N ARG A 149 -3.33 -11.14 17.53
CA ARG A 149 -1.99 -10.73 17.08
C ARG A 149 -1.99 -9.52 16.18
N SER A 150 -3.13 -9.19 15.58
CA SER A 150 -3.20 -8.23 14.48
C SER A 150 -4.57 -7.58 14.34
N ILE A 151 -4.59 -6.47 13.64
CA ILE A 151 -5.78 -5.72 13.28
C ILE A 151 -5.82 -5.53 11.78
N LEU A 152 -7.00 -5.71 11.19
CA LEU A 152 -7.30 -5.34 9.83
C LEU A 152 -7.90 -3.94 9.82
N PHE A 153 -7.19 -3.02 9.17
CA PHE A 153 -7.68 -1.68 8.87
C PHE A 153 -8.07 -1.56 7.41
N GLN A 154 -9.06 -0.72 7.14
CA GLN A 154 -9.35 -0.22 5.80
C GLN A 154 -8.77 1.19 5.67
N LEU A 155 -8.18 1.45 4.51
CA LEU A 155 -7.45 2.66 4.19
C LEU A 155 -8.04 3.28 2.93
N ASN A 156 -8.03 4.61 2.87
CA ASN A 156 -8.29 5.36 1.66
C ASN A 156 -6.96 5.66 0.97
N ILE A 157 -6.76 5.16 -0.25
CA ILE A 157 -5.61 5.51 -1.08
C ILE A 157 -5.79 6.95 -1.57
N VAL A 158 -4.77 7.77 -1.34
CA VAL A 158 -4.81 9.22 -1.60
C VAL A 158 -3.83 9.65 -2.70
N GLY A 159 -2.96 8.75 -3.15
CA GLY A 159 -2.14 8.93 -4.33
C GLY A 159 -0.91 8.02 -4.38
N TRP A 160 -0.09 8.24 -5.39
CA TRP A 160 1.10 7.44 -5.69
C TRP A 160 2.26 8.34 -6.07
N ASN A 161 3.40 8.13 -5.43
CA ASN A 161 4.69 8.57 -5.93
C ASN A 161 5.21 7.50 -6.88
N THR A 162 5.40 7.85 -8.16
CA THR A 162 5.93 6.92 -9.17
C THR A 162 7.23 7.45 -9.77
N GLY A 163 7.97 6.61 -10.49
CA GLY A 163 9.12 7.05 -11.30
C GLY A 163 8.76 8.09 -12.37
N TYR A 164 7.47 8.23 -12.69
CA TYR A 164 6.92 9.19 -13.64
C TYR A 164 6.21 10.38 -12.94
N GLY A 165 6.49 10.57 -11.65
CA GLY A 165 5.92 11.63 -10.82
C GLY A 165 4.67 11.20 -10.05
N TRP A 166 4.01 12.20 -9.44
CA TRP A 166 2.83 12.00 -8.62
C TRP A 166 1.59 11.63 -9.44
N ARG A 167 0.76 10.72 -8.91
CA ARG A 167 -0.56 10.37 -9.44
C ARG A 167 -1.59 10.31 -8.33
N ALA A 168 -2.84 10.54 -8.68
CA ALA A 168 -3.92 10.75 -7.73
C ALA A 168 -5.20 10.03 -8.14
N PRO A 169 -5.99 9.48 -7.21
CA PRO A 169 -7.34 9.05 -7.51
C PRO A 169 -8.20 10.23 -7.98
N ASN A 170 -9.21 9.95 -8.81
CA ASN A 170 -10.22 10.95 -9.17
C ASN A 170 -10.93 11.45 -7.89
N ALA A 171 -11.25 12.74 -7.82
CA ALA A 171 -11.94 13.35 -6.68
C ALA A 171 -13.29 12.67 -6.35
N ASP A 172 -13.97 12.12 -7.37
CA ASP A 172 -15.24 11.41 -7.21
C ASP A 172 -15.06 9.91 -6.94
N SER A 173 -13.84 9.37 -7.14
CA SER A 173 -13.52 7.95 -6.92
C SER A 173 -12.65 7.80 -5.69
N ARG A 174 -13.21 7.23 -4.61
CA ARG A 174 -12.41 6.81 -3.46
C ARG A 174 -11.82 5.45 -3.77
N LEU A 175 -10.51 5.30 -3.74
CA LEU A 175 -9.90 3.97 -3.83
C LEU A 175 -9.54 3.51 -2.43
N VAL A 176 -9.88 2.27 -2.10
CA VAL A 176 -9.59 1.70 -0.78
C VAL A 176 -8.57 0.58 -0.88
N SER A 177 -7.81 0.39 0.19
CA SER A 177 -6.97 -0.78 0.41
C SER A 177 -7.16 -1.27 1.84
N PHE A 178 -6.57 -2.41 2.16
CA PHE A 178 -6.56 -2.95 3.50
C PHE A 178 -5.12 -3.12 3.98
N ALA A 179 -4.91 -2.98 5.28
CA ALA A 179 -3.62 -3.28 5.90
C ALA A 179 -3.83 -4.12 7.15
N VAL A 180 -3.04 -5.19 7.28
CA VAL A 180 -2.92 -5.97 8.49
C VAL A 180 -1.73 -5.45 9.28
N VAL A 181 -2.02 -4.97 10.49
CA VAL A 181 -1.07 -4.33 11.39
C VAL A 181 -0.95 -5.17 12.67
N PRO A 182 0.26 -5.52 13.13
CA PRO A 182 0.43 -6.20 14.41
C PRO A 182 -0.18 -5.41 15.58
N LEU A 183 -0.84 -6.10 16.50
CA LEU A 183 -1.60 -5.48 17.59
C LEU A 183 -0.70 -4.60 18.48
N GLU A 184 0.55 -5.01 18.70
CA GLU A 184 1.55 -4.25 19.44
C GLU A 184 1.97 -2.94 18.75
N ARG A 185 1.66 -2.78 17.47
CA ARG A 185 1.88 -1.56 16.69
C ARG A 185 0.63 -0.70 16.53
N CYS A 186 -0.48 -1.10 17.13
CA CYS A 186 -1.71 -0.31 17.11
C CYS A 186 -1.81 0.61 18.34
N ALA A 187 -2.62 1.67 18.25
CA ALA A 187 -2.95 2.51 19.40
C ALA A 187 -3.54 1.68 20.56
N GLU A 188 -3.26 2.09 21.79
CA GLU A 188 -3.62 1.32 23.01
C GLU A 188 -5.12 1.05 23.15
N ARG A 189 -5.96 1.93 22.59
CA ARG A 189 -7.41 1.71 22.60
C ARG A 189 -7.83 0.38 21.98
N TYR A 190 -7.05 -0.15 21.04
CA TYR A 190 -7.35 -1.42 20.38
C TYR A 190 -6.84 -2.65 21.12
N THR A 191 -6.07 -2.51 22.19
CA THR A 191 -5.64 -3.67 23.01
C THR A 191 -6.66 -3.99 24.09
N ALA A 192 -7.49 -3.03 24.48
CA ALA A 192 -8.56 -3.21 25.47
C ALA A 192 -9.60 -4.24 24.98
N PRO A 193 -9.72 -5.42 25.64
CA PRO A 193 -10.69 -6.45 25.24
C PRO A 193 -12.15 -6.01 25.48
N GLU A 194 -12.36 -5.12 26.45
CA GLU A 194 -13.66 -4.53 26.79
C GLU A 194 -14.27 -3.70 25.64
N ARG A 195 -13.42 -3.19 24.74
CA ARG A 195 -13.83 -2.26 23.66
C ARG A 195 -14.03 -2.93 22.31
N PHE A 196 -13.27 -4.00 22.04
CA PHE A 196 -13.26 -4.66 20.75
C PHE A 196 -13.27 -6.16 20.94
N ALA A 197 -14.30 -6.82 20.39
CA ALA A 197 -14.39 -8.27 20.37
C ALA A 197 -13.27 -8.86 19.50
N TYR A 198 -12.76 -10.02 19.92
CA TYR A 198 -11.83 -10.80 19.12
C TYR A 198 -12.56 -11.45 17.94
N PHE A 199 -11.98 -11.29 16.77
CA PHE A 199 -12.36 -11.97 15.56
C PHE A 199 -11.91 -13.44 15.66
N THR A 200 -12.87 -14.34 15.71
CA THR A 200 -12.63 -15.78 15.79
C THR A 200 -12.73 -16.40 14.41
N SER A 201 -11.60 -16.87 13.88
CA SER A 201 -11.51 -17.58 12.60
C SER A 201 -10.59 -18.79 12.75
N PRO A 202 -10.80 -19.88 11.99
CA PRO A 202 -9.88 -21.02 11.98
C PRO A 202 -8.49 -20.69 11.42
N ALA A 203 -8.34 -19.54 10.77
CA ALA A 203 -7.07 -19.08 10.19
C ALA A 203 -6.65 -17.72 10.77
N PRO A 204 -5.35 -17.39 10.79
CA PRO A 204 -4.87 -16.05 11.12
C PRO A 204 -5.57 -14.97 10.29
N LEU A 205 -5.78 -13.79 10.87
CA LEU A 205 -6.55 -12.72 10.23
C LEU A 205 -6.05 -12.34 8.83
N LEU A 206 -4.74 -12.37 8.60
CA LEU A 206 -4.13 -12.10 7.30
C LEU A 206 -4.55 -13.11 6.23
N ASP A 207 -4.42 -14.41 6.52
CA ASP A 207 -4.77 -15.49 5.59
C ASP A 207 -6.27 -15.49 5.30
N TYR A 208 -7.07 -15.25 6.34
CA TYR A 208 -8.51 -15.11 6.22
C TYR A 208 -8.90 -13.93 5.32
N ALA A 209 -8.26 -12.78 5.48
CA ALA A 209 -8.49 -11.60 4.66
C ALA A 209 -8.20 -11.88 3.17
N TYR A 210 -7.09 -12.54 2.83
CA TYR A 210 -6.81 -12.94 1.44
C TYR A 210 -7.85 -13.92 0.89
N TYR A 211 -8.22 -14.93 1.68
CA TYR A 211 -9.25 -15.90 1.29
C TYR A 211 -10.58 -15.21 0.98
N ILE A 212 -11.03 -14.31 1.85
CA ILE A 212 -12.28 -13.55 1.67
C ILE A 212 -12.18 -12.62 0.47
N ALA A 213 -11.08 -11.89 0.28
CA ALA A 213 -10.93 -10.99 -0.88
C ALA A 213 -11.09 -11.74 -2.21
N LYS A 214 -10.45 -12.90 -2.35
CA LYS A 214 -10.61 -13.77 -3.53
C LYS A 214 -12.04 -14.27 -3.69
N ARG A 215 -12.66 -14.70 -2.58
CA ARG A 215 -14.00 -15.27 -2.60
C ARG A 215 -15.06 -14.24 -2.96
N VAL A 216 -14.96 -13.04 -2.38
CA VAL A 216 -15.82 -11.89 -2.70
C VAL A 216 -15.63 -11.45 -4.14
N HIS A 217 -14.39 -11.32 -4.62
CA HIS A 217 -14.13 -10.90 -6.00
C HIS A 217 -14.70 -11.85 -7.06
N THR A 218 -14.72 -13.15 -6.76
CA THR A 218 -15.26 -14.18 -7.66
C THR A 218 -16.74 -14.48 -7.43
N ASP A 219 -17.36 -13.86 -6.43
CA ASP A 219 -18.75 -14.10 -6.09
C ASP A 219 -19.69 -13.50 -7.13
N LYS A 220 -20.56 -14.35 -7.68
CA LYS A 220 -21.62 -13.98 -8.63
C LYS A 220 -23.01 -13.98 -7.98
N THR A 221 -23.08 -14.30 -6.69
CA THR A 221 -24.34 -14.55 -5.98
C THR A 221 -24.78 -13.37 -5.12
N ASN A 222 -24.15 -12.20 -5.27
CA ASN A 222 -24.43 -10.99 -4.49
C ASN A 222 -24.37 -11.23 -2.97
N GLY A 223 -23.39 -12.02 -2.52
CA GLY A 223 -23.12 -12.29 -1.12
C GLY A 223 -23.80 -13.53 -0.55
N ILE A 224 -24.59 -14.27 -1.33
CA ILE A 224 -25.28 -15.46 -0.83
C ILE A 224 -24.26 -16.56 -0.48
N GLY A 225 -24.26 -16.99 0.78
CA GLY A 225 -23.37 -18.04 1.28
C GLY A 225 -21.97 -17.55 1.64
N LEU A 226 -21.68 -16.25 1.52
CA LEU A 226 -20.50 -15.65 2.14
C LEU A 226 -20.63 -15.69 3.67
N PRO A 227 -19.52 -15.82 4.42
CA PRO A 227 -19.56 -15.76 5.87
C PRO A 227 -20.13 -14.43 6.38
N ASN A 228 -20.95 -14.49 7.43
CA ASN A 228 -21.51 -13.28 8.04
C ASN A 228 -20.59 -12.77 9.16
N ASP A 229 -19.53 -12.08 8.77
CA ASP A 229 -18.54 -11.52 9.68
C ASP A 229 -18.03 -10.14 9.22
N PRO A 230 -17.35 -9.37 10.09
CA PRO A 230 -16.93 -8.01 9.79
C PRO A 230 -15.95 -7.90 8.61
N VAL A 231 -15.04 -8.87 8.43
CA VAL A 231 -14.05 -8.86 7.34
C VAL A 231 -14.76 -9.08 6.01
N THR A 232 -15.61 -10.11 5.94
CA THR A 232 -16.42 -10.40 4.75
C THR A 232 -17.33 -9.25 4.38
N THR A 233 -18.03 -8.67 5.37
CA THR A 233 -18.92 -7.54 5.15
C THR A 233 -18.16 -6.33 4.58
N ALA A 234 -17.04 -5.96 5.20
CA ALA A 234 -16.27 -4.80 4.77
C ALA A 234 -15.67 -4.96 3.35
N MET A 235 -15.18 -6.16 3.02
CA MET A 235 -14.67 -6.44 1.68
C MET A 235 -15.79 -6.46 0.65
N HIS A 236 -16.90 -7.13 0.92
CA HIS A 236 -18.05 -7.18 0.02
C HIS A 236 -18.61 -5.77 -0.26
N GLU A 237 -18.82 -4.96 0.79
CA GLU A 237 -19.20 -3.55 0.63
C GLU A 237 -18.21 -2.79 -0.25
N SER A 238 -16.91 -2.98 -0.03
CA SER A 238 -15.87 -2.28 -0.79
C SER A 238 -15.87 -2.67 -2.27
N PHE A 239 -15.97 -3.96 -2.61
CA PHE A 239 -16.03 -4.42 -4.00
C PHE A 239 -17.30 -3.98 -4.72
N LEU A 240 -18.44 -3.93 -4.02
CA LEU A 240 -19.69 -3.42 -4.60
C LEU A 240 -19.62 -1.92 -4.89
N MET A 241 -19.04 -1.15 -3.98
CA MET A 241 -18.93 0.30 -4.11
C MET A 241 -17.85 0.72 -5.11
N LEU A 242 -16.78 -0.08 -5.25
CA LEU A 242 -15.58 0.27 -5.98
C LEU A 242 -15.15 -0.89 -6.90
N PRO A 243 -15.69 -0.97 -8.12
CA PRO A 243 -15.35 -2.03 -9.07
C PRO A 243 -13.86 -2.13 -9.39
N ASP A 244 -13.14 -0.99 -9.34
CA ASP A 244 -11.71 -0.90 -9.62
C ASP A 244 -10.84 -1.74 -8.65
N LEU A 245 -11.37 -2.12 -7.49
CA LEU A 245 -10.69 -3.04 -6.56
C LEU A 245 -10.44 -4.41 -7.18
N GLY A 246 -11.25 -4.82 -8.17
CA GLY A 246 -11.07 -6.06 -8.90
C GLY A 246 -9.80 -6.12 -9.75
N TYR A 247 -9.12 -4.98 -9.96
CA TYR A 247 -7.89 -4.92 -10.72
C TYR A 247 -6.62 -5.08 -9.88
N PHE A 248 -6.72 -4.90 -8.56
CA PHE A 248 -5.62 -5.12 -7.63
C PHE A 248 -5.28 -6.61 -7.51
N HIS A 249 -4.05 -6.90 -7.08
CA HIS A 249 -3.65 -8.25 -6.78
C HIS A 249 -4.27 -8.72 -5.45
N LEU A 250 -4.90 -9.89 -5.45
CA LEU A 250 -5.66 -10.42 -4.29
C LEU A 250 -4.84 -11.39 -3.43
N GLU A 251 -3.54 -11.51 -3.70
CA GLU A 251 -2.60 -12.31 -2.92
C GLU A 251 -1.52 -11.41 -2.31
N GLN A 252 -0.64 -12.03 -1.53
CA GLN A 252 0.49 -11.36 -0.93
C GLN A 252 1.49 -10.93 -2.02
N GLY A 253 1.59 -9.62 -2.22
CA GLY A 253 2.65 -9.01 -3.04
C GLY A 253 4.01 -8.99 -2.33
N THR A 254 5.06 -8.52 -3.02
CA THR A 254 6.38 -8.33 -2.38
C THR A 254 6.56 -6.98 -1.69
N GLY A 255 5.56 -6.10 -1.78
CA GLY A 255 5.59 -4.78 -1.16
C GLY A 255 5.36 -4.83 0.36
N ALA A 256 5.61 -3.70 1.02
CA ALA A 256 5.40 -3.57 2.46
C ALA A 256 4.74 -2.23 2.82
N ALA A 257 3.93 -2.24 3.88
CA ALA A 257 3.36 -1.03 4.47
C ALA A 257 4.24 -0.52 5.63
N LEU A 258 4.46 0.78 5.69
CA LEU A 258 5.14 1.49 6.77
C LEU A 258 4.29 2.69 7.17
N THR A 259 4.39 3.17 8.40
CA THR A 259 3.88 4.51 8.72
C THR A 259 4.69 5.58 7.98
N GLU A 260 4.11 6.76 7.74
CA GLU A 260 4.85 7.86 7.13
C GLU A 260 6.09 8.27 7.95
N GLU A 261 5.98 8.27 9.27
CA GLU A 261 7.09 8.61 10.17
C GLU A 261 8.25 7.62 10.02
N ASP A 262 7.97 6.33 10.12
CA ASP A 262 9.00 5.29 9.98
C ASP A 262 9.57 5.26 8.57
N HIS A 263 8.74 5.48 7.55
CA HIS A 263 9.19 5.50 6.17
C HIS A 263 10.29 6.54 5.95
N ARG A 264 10.12 7.77 6.48
CA ARG A 264 11.12 8.84 6.37
C ARG A 264 12.47 8.47 7.00
N ASN A 265 12.44 7.64 8.06
CA ASN A 265 13.63 7.26 8.81
C ASN A 265 14.33 6.02 8.23
N VAL A 266 13.55 5.05 7.77
CA VAL A 266 14.03 3.72 7.36
C VAL A 266 14.34 3.65 5.88
N VAL A 267 13.56 4.35 5.05
CA VAL A 267 13.61 4.20 3.60
C VAL A 267 14.30 5.39 2.96
N ARG A 268 15.46 5.14 2.37
CA ARG A 268 16.09 6.07 1.43
C ARG A 268 15.35 5.97 0.10
N SER A 269 14.33 6.79 -0.07
CA SER A 269 13.59 6.87 -1.33
C SER A 269 14.18 7.97 -2.21
N GLU A 270 14.56 7.63 -3.43
CA GLU A 270 14.91 8.60 -4.48
C GLU A 270 13.66 9.10 -5.22
N ILE A 271 12.48 8.53 -4.90
CA ILE A 271 11.23 8.95 -5.50
C ILE A 271 10.92 10.37 -5.02
N GLY A 272 10.57 11.26 -5.95
CA GLY A 272 10.23 12.65 -5.65
C GLY A 272 9.14 12.75 -4.58
N PRO A 273 9.14 13.83 -3.78
CA PRO A 273 8.13 14.01 -2.73
C PRO A 273 6.73 14.18 -3.35
N ALA A 274 5.71 13.95 -2.52
CA ALA A 274 4.36 14.37 -2.87
C ALA A 274 4.36 15.89 -3.13
N PRO A 275 3.44 16.40 -3.97
CA PRO A 275 3.31 17.83 -4.23
C PRO A 275 3.19 18.64 -2.93
N PRO A 276 3.74 19.86 -2.85
CA PRO A 276 3.79 20.63 -1.60
C PRO A 276 2.41 21.03 -1.05
N ASP A 277 1.38 20.99 -1.89
CA ASP A 277 -0.03 21.23 -1.55
C ASP A 277 -0.83 19.94 -1.36
N PHE A 278 -0.17 18.78 -1.39
CA PHE A 278 -0.77 17.51 -1.05
C PHE A 278 -1.12 17.49 0.44
N ASN A 279 -2.41 17.36 0.74
CA ASN A 279 -2.90 17.06 2.08
C ASN A 279 -3.58 15.68 2.08
N PRO A 280 -2.98 14.65 2.70
CA PRO A 280 -3.55 13.30 2.73
C PRO A 280 -4.89 13.23 3.48
N HIS A 281 -5.20 14.19 4.35
CA HIS A 281 -6.45 14.23 5.12
C HIS A 281 -7.55 15.05 4.45
N ALA A 282 -7.27 15.69 3.32
CA ALA A 282 -8.28 16.47 2.63
C ALA A 282 -9.33 15.57 1.98
N THR A 283 -10.60 15.97 2.09
CA THR A 283 -11.74 15.25 1.53
C THR A 283 -11.75 15.22 0.00
N ARG A 284 -11.05 16.18 -0.62
CA ARG A 284 -10.75 16.22 -2.05
C ARG A 284 -9.26 16.49 -2.20
N PRO A 285 -8.61 15.96 -3.25
CA PRO A 285 -7.19 16.20 -3.44
C PRO A 285 -6.97 17.70 -3.71
N PRO A 286 -6.40 18.49 -2.77
CA PRO A 286 -6.43 19.95 -2.83
C PRO A 286 -5.62 20.50 -4.01
N TYR A 287 -4.62 19.73 -4.44
CA TYR A 287 -3.76 20.04 -5.57
C TYR A 287 -4.47 20.04 -6.91
N LEU A 288 -5.64 19.40 -7.04
CA LEU A 288 -6.43 19.47 -8.28
C LEU A 288 -6.94 20.87 -8.56
N VAL A 289 -7.07 21.72 -7.53
CA VAL A 289 -7.47 23.12 -7.72
C VAL A 289 -6.44 23.89 -8.55
N ARG A 290 -5.14 23.54 -8.48
CA ARG A 290 -4.10 24.15 -9.32
C ARG A 290 -4.14 23.70 -10.78
N TYR A 291 -4.59 22.47 -11.02
CA TYR A 291 -4.64 21.86 -12.37
C TYR A 291 -6.02 22.00 -13.04
N ALA A 292 -7.05 22.39 -12.29
CA ALA A 292 -8.40 22.65 -12.78
C ALA A 292 -8.44 23.73 -13.87
N ASP A 293 -7.50 24.69 -13.84
CA ASP A 293 -7.51 25.85 -14.75
C ASP A 293 -6.74 25.65 -16.06
N PHE A 294 -5.95 24.58 -16.23
CA PHE A 294 -5.16 24.40 -17.47
C PHE A 294 -5.12 22.96 -18.02
N ASP A 295 -5.08 21.92 -17.16
CA ASP A 295 -4.87 20.53 -17.60
C ASP A 295 -6.08 19.62 -17.38
N LEU A 296 -7.03 19.97 -16.50
CA LEU A 296 -8.21 19.14 -16.27
C LEU A 296 -9.12 19.09 -17.50
N GLY A 297 -9.18 20.16 -18.29
CA GLY A 297 -9.91 20.19 -19.57
C GLY A 297 -9.30 19.28 -20.63
N LEU A 298 -7.97 19.23 -20.74
CA LEU A 298 -7.22 18.33 -21.64
C LEU A 298 -7.27 16.87 -21.16
N ALA A 299 -7.16 16.64 -19.85
CA ALA A 299 -7.24 15.31 -19.23
C ALA A 299 -8.64 14.71 -19.29
N LEU A 300 -9.70 15.52 -19.13
CA LEU A 300 -11.09 15.11 -19.33
C LEU A 300 -11.43 14.91 -20.82
N GLN A 301 -10.84 15.69 -21.74
CA GLN A 301 -10.99 15.44 -23.17
C GLN A 301 -10.27 14.16 -23.62
N ALA A 302 -9.13 13.82 -23.02
CA ALA A 302 -8.39 12.60 -23.33
C ALA A 302 -9.02 11.32 -22.76
N SER A 303 -9.88 11.42 -21.74
CA SER A 303 -10.59 10.28 -21.15
C SER A 303 -11.93 9.95 -21.84
N ILE A 304 -12.35 10.76 -22.82
CA ILE A 304 -13.48 10.49 -23.70
C ILE A 304 -12.93 9.98 -25.04
N VAL A 305 -12.87 8.65 -25.25
CA VAL A 305 -12.32 8.01 -26.47
C VAL A 305 -13.46 7.21 -27.14
N PRO A 306 -13.71 7.30 -28.48
CA PRO A 306 -12.73 6.86 -29.48
C PRO A 306 -12.67 7.61 -30.83
N GLY A 307 -11.46 7.67 -31.40
CA GLY A 307 -11.30 7.51 -32.86
C GLY A 307 -10.92 8.71 -33.73
N ILE A 308 -10.06 9.66 -33.30
CA ILE A 308 -9.52 10.67 -34.22
C ILE A 308 -8.03 10.90 -33.95
N GLY A 309 -7.20 10.59 -34.95
CA GLY A 309 -5.78 10.93 -34.94
C GLY A 309 -5.63 12.45 -35.10
N PHE A 310 -4.96 13.09 -34.15
CA PHE A 310 -4.65 14.51 -34.27
C PHE A 310 -3.24 14.72 -34.78
N SER A 311 -3.19 15.54 -35.82
CA SER A 311 -2.04 16.00 -36.59
C SER A 311 -0.94 16.63 -35.75
N GLN A 312 0.28 16.56 -36.27
CA GLN A 312 1.49 17.15 -35.68
C GLN A 312 1.31 18.64 -35.32
N PRO A 313 2.01 19.12 -34.26
CA PRO A 313 1.91 20.50 -33.83
C PRO A 313 2.39 21.47 -34.93
N VAL A 314 1.55 22.46 -35.22
CA VAL A 314 1.87 23.58 -36.10
C VAL A 314 2.92 24.45 -35.41
N TYR A 315 4.09 24.58 -36.03
CA TYR A 315 5.09 25.58 -35.67
C TYR A 315 4.66 26.94 -36.23
N PHE A 316 4.46 27.92 -35.37
CA PHE A 316 4.39 29.31 -35.78
C PHE A 316 5.81 29.87 -35.91
N SER A 317 6.31 29.94 -37.14
CA SER A 317 7.47 30.73 -37.53
C SER A 317 7.11 32.21 -37.50
N GLY A 318 7.47 32.91 -36.42
CA GLY A 318 7.43 34.37 -36.36
C GLY A 318 8.71 35.00 -36.93
N GLN A 319 8.81 35.11 -38.25
CA GLN A 319 9.45 36.28 -38.90
C GLN A 319 8.30 37.29 -39.08
N GLY A 320 8.30 38.50 -38.54
CA GLY A 320 9.31 39.55 -38.63
C GLY A 320 8.72 40.68 -39.49
N THR A 321 8.63 41.91 -38.95
CA THR A 321 9.08 43.19 -39.58
C THR A 321 8.35 44.42 -38.99
N ALA A 322 9.17 45.30 -38.41
CA ALA A 322 9.19 46.77 -38.45
C ALA A 322 7.97 47.59 -38.92
N SER A 323 7.67 48.67 -38.19
CA SER A 323 7.66 50.03 -38.77
C SER A 323 7.82 51.13 -37.72
N SER A 324 8.55 52.16 -38.12
CA SER A 324 8.92 53.41 -37.46
C SER A 324 7.78 54.38 -37.13
N ALA A 325 8.12 55.34 -36.24
CA ALA A 325 7.87 56.79 -36.31
C ALA A 325 7.10 57.37 -35.10
N GLY A 326 7.74 58.36 -34.47
CA GLY A 326 7.32 59.10 -33.29
C GLY A 326 8.54 59.59 -32.53
#